data_AF-A0A1Q7F135-F1
#
_entry.id   AF-A0A1Q7F135-F1
#
_cell.length_a   1.000
_cell.length_b   1.000
_cell.length_c   1.000
_cell.angle_alpha   90.00
_cell.angle_beta   90.00
_cell.angle_gamma   90.00
#
_symmetry.space_group_name_H-M   'P 1'
#
loop_
_entity.id
_entity.type
_entity.pdbx_description
1 polymer ?
#
loop_
_entity_poly.entity_id
_entity_poly.type
_entity_poly.pdbx_seq_one_letter_code
_entity_poly.pdbx_strand_id
1 'polypeptide(L)'
;MKRQPAIYVVKGEDSYWLAHVPVLRGCIASGTTREEAIANARRAFRAYLELLDTRGVSTEHWKDLDPDTFEVRDMPADRIVPEDVGPLEEHELRDFLHQFEASRAALLALLREFSPDELERKPTETMWSVREALEHVMTTEVELLSRLEKWPDDPFNTLQGVHRLTFQRFIVMEPAHTALDHTVMGRRWTTRKVMRRILEHEYEHLGHIKEIIAALGADRPPE
;
A
#
# COMPACT_ATOMS: atom_id res chain seq x y z
N MET A 1 -25.19 -5.74 -17.33
CA MET A 1 -25.92 -4.74 -16.53
C MET A 1 -24.87 -4.00 -15.71
N LYS A 2 -24.64 -2.70 -15.93
CA LYS A 2 -23.66 -1.95 -15.13
C LYS A 2 -24.13 -1.98 -13.68
N ARG A 3 -23.32 -2.55 -12.79
CA ARG A 3 -23.65 -2.72 -11.37
C ARG A 3 -23.65 -1.34 -10.73
N GLN A 4 -24.66 -1.02 -9.91
CA GLN A 4 -24.70 0.25 -9.20
C GLN A 4 -23.56 0.30 -8.15
N PRO A 5 -22.86 1.44 -8.01
CA PRO A 5 -21.85 1.64 -6.98
C PRO A 5 -22.42 1.42 -5.57
N ALA A 6 -21.59 0.91 -4.66
CA ALA A 6 -21.97 0.66 -3.29
C ALA A 6 -20.91 1.15 -2.29
N ILE A 7 -21.36 1.39 -1.05
CA ILE A 7 -20.51 1.58 0.12
C ILE A 7 -20.48 0.27 0.89
N TYR A 8 -19.29 -0.28 1.14
CA TYR A 8 -19.12 -1.53 1.90
C TYR A 8 -18.62 -1.23 3.30
N VAL A 9 -19.32 -1.72 4.31
CA VAL A 9 -19.11 -1.35 5.71
C VAL A 9 -18.69 -2.55 6.54
N VAL A 10 -17.69 -2.37 7.40
CA VAL A 10 -17.17 -3.41 8.29
C VAL A 10 -16.85 -2.83 9.65
N LYS A 11 -17.05 -3.63 10.71
CA LYS A 11 -16.60 -3.29 12.05
C LYS A 11 -15.10 -3.63 12.18
N GLY A 12 -14.29 -2.64 12.52
CA GLY A 12 -12.87 -2.79 12.81
C GLY A 12 -12.62 -3.45 14.18
N GLU A 13 -11.37 -3.80 14.44
CA GLU A 13 -10.95 -4.54 15.64
C GLU A 13 -11.14 -3.73 16.94
N ASP A 14 -10.94 -2.41 16.91
CA ASP A 14 -10.98 -1.52 18.08
C ASP A 14 -12.28 -0.71 18.22
N SER A 15 -13.43 -1.33 17.93
CA SER A 15 -14.76 -0.71 18.12
C SER A 15 -15.10 0.47 17.19
N TYR A 16 -14.31 0.72 16.14
CA TYR A 16 -14.66 1.66 15.07
C TYR A 16 -15.23 0.92 13.86
N TRP A 17 -15.88 1.67 12.97
CA TRP A 17 -16.42 1.20 11.70
C TRP A 17 -15.62 1.78 10.54
N LEU A 18 -15.44 0.99 9.49
CA LEU A 18 -14.85 1.41 8.21
C LEU A 18 -15.88 1.29 7.10
N ALA A 19 -15.95 2.33 6.27
CA ALA A 19 -16.80 2.38 5.10
C ALA A 19 -15.92 2.63 3.85
N HIS A 20 -15.91 1.66 2.95
CA HIS A 20 -15.14 1.63 1.71
C HIS A 20 -16.03 2.03 0.54
N VAL A 21 -15.50 2.80 -0.42
CA VAL A 21 -16.22 3.21 -1.64
C VAL A 21 -15.44 2.76 -2.87
N PRO A 22 -15.51 1.47 -3.27
CA PRO A 22 -14.60 0.87 -4.24
C PRO A 22 -14.66 1.48 -5.64
N VAL A 23 -15.81 2.07 -6.02
CA VAL A 23 -15.96 2.77 -7.29
C VAL A 23 -14.95 3.92 -7.45
N LEU A 24 -14.51 4.53 -6.34
CA LEU A 24 -13.44 5.52 -6.27
C LEU A 24 -12.30 4.94 -5.43
N ARG A 25 -11.40 4.21 -6.08
CA ARG A 25 -10.26 3.52 -5.45
C ARG A 25 -9.50 4.45 -4.50
N GLY A 26 -9.27 4.01 -3.27
CA GLY A 26 -8.66 4.80 -2.20
C GLY A 26 -9.65 5.58 -1.32
N CYS A 27 -10.91 5.76 -1.73
CA CYS A 27 -11.92 6.41 -0.91
C CYS A 27 -12.41 5.48 0.22
N ILE A 28 -12.05 5.86 1.45
CA ILE A 28 -12.44 5.17 2.67
C ILE A 28 -12.68 6.22 3.77
N ALA A 29 -13.57 5.92 4.70
CA ALA A 29 -13.71 6.69 5.93
C ALA A 29 -14.00 5.80 7.12
N SER A 30 -13.63 6.27 8.31
CA SER A 30 -13.97 5.63 9.58
C SER A 30 -15.05 6.40 10.33
N GLY A 31 -15.68 5.76 11.29
CA GLY A 31 -16.60 6.36 12.26
C GLY A 31 -16.67 5.53 13.53
N THR A 32 -17.14 6.12 14.63
CA THR A 32 -17.39 5.40 15.89
C THR A 32 -18.67 4.56 15.81
N THR A 33 -19.60 4.93 14.92
CA THR A 33 -20.79 4.15 14.58
C THR A 33 -20.83 3.79 13.10
N ARG A 34 -21.68 2.82 12.75
CA ARG A 34 -21.89 2.38 11.36
C ARG A 34 -22.40 3.54 10.51
N GLU A 35 -23.39 4.28 11.02
CA GLU A 35 -24.03 5.42 10.37
C GLU A 35 -23.05 6.57 10.18
N GLU A 36 -22.21 6.83 11.19
CA GLU A 36 -21.17 7.85 11.11
C GLU A 36 -20.14 7.48 10.02
N ALA A 37 -19.67 6.23 9.98
CA ALA A 37 -18.73 5.79 8.95
C ALA A 37 -19.32 5.97 7.53
N ILE A 38 -20.59 5.64 7.33
CA ILE A 38 -21.29 5.83 6.04
C ILE A 38 -21.38 7.32 5.68
N ALA A 39 -21.82 8.16 6.62
CA ALA A 39 -21.90 9.59 6.40
C ALA A 39 -20.52 10.20 6.11
N ASN A 40 -19.48 9.71 6.78
CA ASN A 40 -18.11 10.13 6.57
C ASN A 40 -17.61 9.69 5.20
N ALA A 41 -17.93 8.47 4.75
CA ALA A 41 -17.53 7.97 3.43
C ALA A 41 -18.14 8.81 2.29
N ARG A 42 -19.38 9.26 2.44
CA ARG A 42 -20.04 10.15 1.47
C ARG A 42 -19.38 11.53 1.40
N ARG A 43 -18.90 12.06 2.54
CA ARG A 43 -18.11 13.31 2.56
C ARG A 43 -16.71 13.09 2.01
N ALA A 44 -16.06 11.99 2.38
CA ALA A 44 -14.74 11.61 1.91
C ALA A 44 -14.73 11.42 0.38
N PHE A 45 -15.78 10.86 -0.21
CA PHE A 45 -15.91 10.73 -1.66
C PHE A 45 -15.78 12.09 -2.36
N ARG A 46 -16.53 13.09 -1.91
CA ARG A 46 -16.50 14.45 -2.47
C ARG A 46 -15.15 15.13 -2.25
N ALA A 47 -14.63 15.06 -1.03
CA ALA A 47 -13.33 15.65 -0.68
C ALA A 47 -12.16 14.98 -1.43
N TYR A 48 -12.25 13.68 -1.68
CA TYR A 48 -11.22 12.95 -2.40
C TYR A 48 -11.26 13.26 -3.90
N LEU A 49 -12.45 13.42 -4.50
CA LEU A 49 -12.56 13.94 -5.87
C LEU A 49 -11.95 15.33 -6.01
N GLU A 50 -12.20 16.24 -5.06
CA GLU A 50 -11.58 17.56 -5.03
C GLU A 50 -10.05 17.47 -4.90
N LEU A 51 -9.54 16.57 -4.05
CA LEU A 51 -8.10 16.33 -3.91
C LEU A 51 -7.44 15.86 -5.21
N LEU A 52 -8.12 14.97 -5.94
CA LEU A 52 -7.68 14.44 -7.23
C LEU A 52 -7.70 15.52 -8.32
N ASP A 53 -8.80 16.27 -8.43
CA ASP A 53 -8.98 17.35 -9.40
C ASP A 53 -7.92 18.45 -9.23
N THR A 54 -7.71 18.92 -7.99
CA THR A 54 -6.69 19.93 -7.67
C THR A 54 -5.25 19.49 -7.98
N ARG A 55 -5.03 18.19 -8.22
CA ARG A 55 -3.74 17.59 -8.59
C ARG A 55 -3.67 17.13 -10.03
N GLY A 56 -4.66 17.47 -10.86
CA GLY A 56 -4.68 17.17 -12.28
C GLY A 56 -5.01 15.72 -12.62
N VAL A 57 -5.59 14.96 -11.68
CA VAL A 57 -6.13 13.63 -11.98
C VAL A 57 -7.54 13.82 -12.56
N SER A 58 -7.80 13.22 -13.71
CA SER A 58 -9.13 13.27 -14.34
C SER A 58 -10.19 12.67 -13.41
N THR A 59 -11.24 13.42 -13.11
CA THR A 59 -12.38 12.98 -12.29
C THR A 59 -13.65 12.68 -13.10
N GLU A 60 -13.54 12.72 -14.42
CA GLU A 60 -14.67 12.60 -15.36
C GLU A 60 -15.50 11.32 -15.17
N HIS A 61 -14.86 10.23 -14.72
CA HIS A 61 -15.52 8.95 -14.45
C HIS A 61 -16.50 8.99 -13.26
N TRP A 62 -16.29 9.93 -12.33
CA TRP A 62 -17.04 9.99 -11.06
C TRP A 62 -17.91 11.25 -10.91
N LYS A 63 -17.76 12.24 -11.79
CA LYS A 63 -18.41 13.56 -11.66
C LYS A 63 -19.94 13.49 -11.55
N ASP A 64 -20.56 12.51 -12.20
CA ASP A 64 -22.02 12.33 -12.24
C ASP A 64 -22.53 11.36 -11.15
N LEU A 65 -21.63 10.84 -10.32
CA LEU A 65 -21.99 9.94 -9.22
C LEU A 65 -22.36 10.73 -7.97
N ASP A 66 -23.53 10.45 -7.40
CA ASP A 66 -23.93 10.98 -6.11
C ASP A 66 -23.75 9.92 -5.01
N PRO A 67 -22.78 10.07 -4.09
CA PRO A 67 -22.53 9.08 -3.05
C PRO A 67 -23.70 8.93 -2.06
N ASP A 68 -24.65 9.87 -2.03
CA ASP A 68 -25.86 9.76 -1.22
C ASP A 68 -26.84 8.71 -1.77
N THR A 69 -26.72 8.36 -3.06
CA THR A 69 -27.54 7.34 -3.74
C THR A 69 -26.95 5.93 -3.67
N PHE A 70 -25.70 5.79 -3.22
CA PHE A 70 -25.03 4.49 -3.19
C PHE A 70 -25.71 3.55 -2.18
N GLU A 71 -25.94 2.31 -2.61
CA GLU A 71 -26.42 1.25 -1.73
C GLU A 71 -25.36 0.97 -0.66
N VAL A 72 -25.79 0.73 0.58
CA VAL A 72 -24.88 0.34 1.66
C VAL A 72 -24.97 -1.16 1.86
N ARG A 73 -23.83 -1.84 1.75
CA ARG A 73 -23.69 -3.29 1.94
C ARG A 73 -22.70 -3.56 3.06
N ASP A 74 -22.82 -4.74 3.67
CA ASP A 74 -21.78 -5.21 4.58
C ASP A 74 -20.59 -5.75 3.77
N MET A 75 -19.39 -5.56 4.29
CA MET A 75 -18.17 -6.08 3.67
C MET A 75 -18.20 -7.62 3.65
N PRO A 76 -17.89 -8.26 2.52
CA PRO A 76 -17.73 -9.71 2.45
C PRO A 76 -16.68 -10.23 3.44
N ALA A 77 -16.84 -11.49 3.89
CA ALA A 77 -15.99 -12.06 4.93
C ALA A 77 -14.50 -12.17 4.53
N ASP A 78 -14.25 -12.42 3.24
CA ASP A 78 -12.91 -12.45 2.63
C ASP A 78 -12.39 -11.06 2.25
N ARG A 79 -13.22 -10.02 2.44
CA ARG A 79 -12.95 -8.61 2.10
C ARG A 79 -12.70 -8.36 0.60
N ILE A 80 -13.22 -9.22 -0.27
CA ILE A 80 -13.18 -9.04 -1.71
C ILE A 80 -14.54 -8.53 -2.17
N VAL A 81 -14.61 -7.30 -2.67
CA VAL A 81 -15.84 -6.74 -3.21
C VAL A 81 -15.99 -7.08 -4.70
N PRO A 82 -17.21 -7.07 -5.25
CA PRO A 82 -17.42 -7.22 -6.69
C PRO A 82 -16.53 -6.38 -7.61
N GLU A 83 -16.19 -5.17 -7.18
CA GLU A 83 -15.33 -4.23 -7.90
C GLU A 83 -13.85 -4.67 -7.98
N ASP A 84 -13.43 -5.63 -7.14
CA ASP A 84 -12.07 -6.19 -7.13
C ASP A 84 -11.92 -7.37 -8.11
N VAL A 85 -13.02 -7.88 -8.67
CA VAL A 85 -13.03 -9.15 -9.42
C VAL A 85 -13.05 -8.90 -10.93
N GLY A 86 -11.99 -9.33 -11.60
CA GLY A 86 -11.88 -9.31 -13.06
C GLY A 86 -10.48 -8.91 -13.52
N PRO A 87 -10.18 -9.03 -14.82
CA PRO A 87 -8.98 -8.40 -15.37
C PRO A 87 -9.13 -6.88 -15.29
N LEU A 88 -8.03 -6.19 -14.94
CA LEU A 88 -7.97 -4.74 -15.05
C LEU A 88 -8.01 -4.33 -16.53
N GLU A 89 -8.77 -3.28 -16.85
CA GLU A 89 -8.65 -2.61 -18.14
C GLU A 89 -7.41 -1.70 -18.16
N GLU A 90 -6.83 -1.46 -19.34
CA GLU A 90 -5.58 -0.68 -19.47
C GLU A 90 -5.68 0.72 -18.84
N HIS A 91 -6.85 1.36 -19.00
CA HIS A 91 -7.09 2.69 -18.45
C HIS A 91 -7.15 2.67 -16.91
N GLU A 92 -7.59 1.57 -16.29
CA GLU A 92 -7.69 1.46 -14.84
C GLU A 92 -6.31 1.44 -14.17
N LEU A 93 -5.32 0.81 -14.81
CA LEU A 93 -3.95 0.84 -14.34
C LEU A 93 -3.37 2.25 -14.42
N ARG A 94 -3.62 2.96 -15.54
CA ARG A 94 -3.18 4.35 -15.71
C ARG A 94 -3.83 5.28 -14.68
N ASP A 95 -5.13 5.13 -14.46
CA ASP A 95 -5.88 5.92 -13.49
C ASP A 95 -5.39 5.65 -12.06
N PHE A 96 -5.13 4.39 -11.70
CA PHE A 96 -4.51 4.03 -10.44
C PHE A 96 -3.16 4.72 -10.25
N LEU A 97 -2.27 4.69 -11.25
CA LEU A 97 -0.95 5.32 -11.15
C LEU A 97 -1.06 6.85 -10.94
N HIS A 98 -1.98 7.52 -11.65
CA HIS A 98 -2.22 8.95 -11.45
C HIS A 98 -2.78 9.25 -10.05
N GLN A 99 -3.74 8.47 -9.56
CA GLN A 99 -4.28 8.61 -8.21
C GLN A 99 -3.19 8.37 -7.14
N PHE A 100 -2.33 7.37 -7.35
CA PHE A 100 -1.26 7.02 -6.45
C PHE A 100 -0.23 8.16 -6.32
N GLU A 101 0.20 8.74 -7.44
CA GLU A 101 1.11 9.89 -7.45
C GLU A 101 0.46 11.15 -6.85
N ALA A 102 -0.82 11.42 -7.16
CA ALA A 102 -1.53 12.55 -6.56
C ALA A 102 -1.66 12.40 -5.04
N SER A 103 -1.95 11.19 -4.54
CA SER A 103 -2.00 10.89 -3.11
C SER A 103 -0.64 11.10 -2.44
N ARG A 104 0.46 10.59 -3.04
CA ARG A 104 1.82 10.81 -2.54
C ARG A 104 2.18 12.29 -2.52
N ALA A 105 1.88 13.03 -3.58
CA ALA A 105 2.13 14.46 -3.67
C ALA A 105 1.33 15.24 -2.61
N ALA A 106 0.08 14.85 -2.32
CA ALA A 106 -0.72 15.43 -1.26
C ALA A 106 -0.09 15.25 0.11
N LEU A 107 0.31 14.02 0.43
CA LEU A 107 0.97 13.69 1.68
C LEU A 107 2.28 14.48 1.85
N LEU A 108 3.14 14.50 0.82
CA LEU A 108 4.40 15.24 0.88
C LEU A 108 4.18 16.76 1.02
N ALA A 109 3.20 17.33 0.32
CA ALA A 109 2.88 18.76 0.44
C ALA A 109 2.44 19.14 1.86
N LEU A 110 1.63 18.29 2.51
CA LEU A 110 1.20 18.49 3.89
C LEU A 110 2.38 18.48 4.87
N LEU A 111 3.37 17.62 4.63
CA LEU A 111 4.50 17.40 5.54
C LEU A 111 5.65 18.38 5.40
N ARG A 112 5.71 19.15 4.30
CA ARG A 112 6.80 20.12 4.04
C ARG A 112 6.94 21.19 5.12
N GLU A 113 5.86 21.50 5.82
CA GLU A 113 5.81 22.55 6.83
C GLU A 113 6.24 22.06 8.23
N PHE A 114 6.51 20.75 8.40
CA PHE A 114 6.84 20.17 9.71
C PHE A 114 8.35 20.04 9.89
N SER A 115 8.84 20.47 11.06
CA SER A 115 10.22 20.21 11.50
C SER A 115 10.40 18.74 11.94
N PRO A 116 11.64 18.22 11.98
CA PRO A 116 11.91 16.85 12.43
C PRO A 116 11.35 16.54 13.83
N ASP A 117 11.47 17.47 14.77
CA ASP A 117 10.96 17.29 16.14
C ASP A 117 9.42 17.22 16.18
N GLU A 118 8.74 17.95 15.30
CA GLU A 118 7.28 17.90 15.19
C GLU A 118 6.80 16.58 14.58
N LEU A 119 7.57 15.98 13.66
CA LEU A 119 7.23 14.69 13.07
C LEU A 119 7.30 13.55 14.12
N GLU A 120 8.22 13.64 15.07
CA GLU A 120 8.41 12.66 16.14
C GLU A 120 7.39 12.83 17.30
N ARG A 121 6.89 14.05 17.51
CA ARG A 121 6.03 14.37 18.65
C ARG A 121 4.67 13.68 18.57
N LYS A 122 4.29 12.97 19.64
CA LYS A 122 2.94 12.44 19.82
C LYS A 122 2.00 13.52 20.36
N PRO A 123 0.82 13.76 19.74
CA PRO A 123 -0.15 14.72 20.26
C PRO A 123 -0.75 14.30 21.61
N THR A 124 -1.01 13.00 21.79
CA THR A 124 -1.52 12.38 23.01
C THR A 124 -0.84 11.02 23.21
N GLU A 125 -1.02 10.40 24.38
CA GLU A 125 -0.46 9.06 24.66
C GLU A 125 -1.02 7.96 23.76
N THR A 126 -2.24 8.15 23.23
CA THR A 126 -2.95 7.15 22.42
C THR A 126 -2.85 7.40 20.92
N MET A 127 -2.43 8.59 20.49
CA MET A 127 -2.25 8.93 19.08
C MET A 127 -0.84 8.59 18.60
N TRP A 128 -0.75 8.12 17.36
CA TRP A 128 0.52 7.99 16.67
C TRP A 128 1.12 9.37 16.39
N SER A 129 2.46 9.45 16.41
CA SER A 129 3.17 10.58 15.80
C SER A 129 3.05 10.53 14.27
N VAL A 130 3.40 11.62 13.59
CA VAL A 130 3.47 11.64 12.13
C VAL A 130 4.50 10.63 11.62
N ARG A 131 5.63 10.51 12.33
CA ARG A 131 6.64 9.48 12.06
C ARG A 131 6.02 8.08 12.09
N GLU A 132 5.34 7.70 13.17
CA GLU A 132 4.72 6.38 13.30
C GLU A 132 3.67 6.12 12.20
N ALA A 133 2.83 7.11 11.88
CA ALA A 133 1.86 7.00 10.79
C ALA A 133 2.53 6.79 9.42
N LEU A 134 3.61 7.51 9.13
CA LEU A 134 4.41 7.27 7.93
C LEU A 134 5.04 5.87 7.92
N GLU A 135 5.38 5.31 9.09
CA GLU A 135 5.93 3.95 9.16
C GLU A 135 4.90 2.94 8.73
N HIS A 136 3.69 3.11 9.24
CA HIS A 136 2.58 2.29 8.90
C HIS A 136 2.32 2.34 7.38
N VAL A 137 2.26 3.53 6.78
CA VAL A 137 2.13 3.68 5.32
C VAL A 137 3.21 2.91 4.57
N MET A 138 4.50 3.13 4.89
CA MET A 138 5.62 2.50 4.18
C MET A 138 5.62 0.98 4.32
N THR A 139 5.39 0.47 5.53
CA THR A 139 5.43 -0.98 5.80
C THR A 139 4.23 -1.69 5.20
N THR A 140 3.03 -1.10 5.28
CA THR A 140 1.81 -1.64 4.65
C THR A 140 1.91 -1.66 3.13
N GLU A 141 2.50 -0.65 2.48
CA GLU A 141 2.72 -0.66 1.03
C GLU A 141 3.60 -1.84 0.58
N VAL A 142 4.72 -2.10 1.28
CA VAL A 142 5.60 -3.25 1.00
C VAL A 142 4.87 -4.57 1.22
N GLU A 143 4.11 -4.66 2.30
CA GLU A 143 3.34 -5.86 2.62
C GLU A 143 2.25 -6.12 1.55
N LEU A 144 1.50 -5.10 1.14
CA LEU A 144 0.47 -5.21 0.11
C LEU A 144 1.06 -5.63 -1.23
N LEU A 145 2.20 -5.05 -1.61
CA LEU A 145 2.90 -5.40 -2.84
C LEU A 145 3.30 -6.88 -2.88
N SER A 146 3.72 -7.46 -1.74
CA SER A 146 4.08 -8.88 -1.65
C SER A 146 2.94 -9.86 -1.89
N ARG A 147 1.68 -9.39 -1.89
CA ARG A 147 0.48 -10.23 -2.13
C ARG A 147 0.18 -10.45 -3.61
N LEU A 148 0.84 -9.72 -4.51
CA LEU A 148 0.71 -9.96 -5.95
C LEU A 148 1.47 -11.24 -6.31
N GLU A 149 0.72 -12.33 -6.49
CA GLU A 149 1.27 -13.59 -6.98
C GLU A 149 1.74 -13.38 -8.43
N LYS A 150 2.99 -13.77 -8.70
CA LYS A 150 3.68 -13.57 -9.98
C LYS A 150 3.88 -12.08 -10.31
N TRP A 151 5.09 -11.60 -10.06
CA TRP A 151 5.55 -10.30 -10.53
C TRP A 151 5.41 -10.18 -12.06
N PRO A 152 5.31 -8.95 -12.61
CA PRO A 152 5.20 -8.72 -14.05
C PRO A 152 6.24 -9.52 -14.84
N ASP A 153 5.90 -9.85 -16.09
CA ASP A 153 6.73 -10.70 -16.98
C ASP A 153 8.15 -10.16 -17.25
N ASP A 154 8.49 -8.98 -16.73
CA ASP A 154 9.85 -8.47 -16.56
C ASP A 154 10.35 -8.62 -15.10
N PRO A 155 10.80 -9.83 -14.72
CA PRO A 155 11.25 -10.09 -13.36
C PRO A 155 12.54 -9.33 -13.00
N PHE A 156 13.35 -8.94 -13.99
CA PHE A 156 14.62 -8.27 -13.74
C PHE A 156 14.43 -6.83 -13.26
N ASN A 157 13.52 -6.08 -13.88
CA ASN A 157 13.24 -4.71 -13.42
C ASN A 157 12.66 -4.70 -12.01
N THR A 158 11.77 -5.62 -11.70
CA THR A 158 11.22 -5.82 -10.35
C THR A 158 12.32 -6.15 -9.35
N LEU A 159 13.15 -7.16 -9.65
CA LEU A 159 14.26 -7.58 -8.81
C LEU A 159 15.20 -6.40 -8.50
N GLN A 160 15.53 -5.61 -9.51
CA GLN A 160 16.34 -4.40 -9.35
C GLN A 160 15.62 -3.29 -8.58
N GLY A 161 14.30 -3.16 -8.71
CA GLY A 161 13.49 -2.23 -7.92
C GLY A 161 13.55 -2.53 -6.43
N VAL A 162 13.33 -3.78 -6.03
CA VAL A 162 13.42 -4.22 -4.63
C VAL A 162 14.85 -4.07 -4.09
N HIS A 163 15.86 -4.37 -4.91
CA HIS A 163 17.25 -4.13 -4.55
C HIS A 163 17.53 -2.65 -4.25
N ARG A 164 17.04 -1.73 -5.10
CA ARG A 164 17.20 -0.28 -4.90
C ARG A 164 16.50 0.20 -3.63
N LEU A 165 15.30 -0.29 -3.33
CA LEU A 165 14.60 0.04 -2.07
C LEU A 165 15.44 -0.39 -0.85
N THR A 166 15.97 -1.61 -0.89
CA THR A 166 16.82 -2.16 0.17
C THR A 166 18.09 -1.33 0.34
N PHE A 167 18.75 -0.98 -0.78
CA PHE A 167 19.96 -0.15 -0.78
C PHE A 167 19.71 1.23 -0.19
N GLN A 168 18.63 1.91 -0.60
CA GLN A 168 18.25 3.23 -0.10
C GLN A 168 18.00 3.23 1.40
N ARG A 169 17.44 2.14 1.95
CA ARG A 169 17.25 2.02 3.39
C ARG A 169 18.57 2.02 4.17
N PHE A 170 19.63 1.41 3.63
CA PHE A 170 20.92 1.32 4.32
C PHE A 170 21.82 2.54 4.07
N ILE A 171 21.78 3.16 2.89
CA ILE A 171 22.71 4.25 2.54
C ILE A 171 22.51 5.52 3.38
N VAL A 172 21.30 5.73 3.91
CA VAL A 172 20.95 6.88 4.76
C VAL A 172 21.07 6.57 6.26
N MET A 173 21.55 5.38 6.64
CA MET A 173 21.75 5.02 8.04
C MET A 173 23.06 5.58 8.59
N GLU A 174 22.97 6.26 9.73
CA GLU A 174 24.14 6.60 10.53
C GLU A 174 24.52 5.47 11.49
N PRO A 175 25.81 5.25 11.80
CA PRO A 175 26.24 4.18 12.71
C PRO A 175 25.49 4.18 14.04
N ALA A 176 25.18 5.36 14.59
CA ALA A 176 24.40 5.51 15.82
C ALA A 176 23.00 4.90 15.72
N HIS A 177 22.35 4.99 14.55
CA HIS A 177 21.02 4.43 14.29
C HIS A 177 21.04 2.90 14.14
N THR A 178 22.21 2.28 13.99
CA THR A 178 22.32 0.82 13.79
C THR A 178 22.35 0.01 15.09
N ALA A 179 22.45 0.67 16.24
CA ALA A 179 22.42 0.07 17.57
C ALA A 179 21.04 -0.48 17.98
N LEU A 180 20.02 -0.28 17.13
CA LEU A 180 18.65 -0.70 17.38
C LEU A 180 18.50 -2.22 17.28
N ASP A 181 17.98 -2.80 18.35
CA ASP A 181 17.47 -4.17 18.40
C ASP A 181 15.94 -4.15 18.34
N HIS A 182 15.36 -5.07 17.57
CA HIS A 182 13.90 -5.22 17.50
C HIS A 182 13.52 -6.70 17.54
N THR A 183 12.30 -7.00 17.97
CA THR A 183 11.76 -8.36 17.98
C THR A 183 10.60 -8.44 17.01
N VAL A 184 10.66 -9.36 16.04
CA VAL A 184 9.60 -9.61 15.06
C VAL A 184 9.24 -11.08 15.13
N MET A 185 7.95 -11.38 15.34
CA MET A 185 7.44 -12.76 15.47
C MET A 185 8.26 -13.61 16.45
N GLY A 186 8.53 -13.07 17.64
CA GLY A 186 9.29 -13.76 18.70
C GLY A 186 10.79 -13.94 18.43
N ARG A 187 11.32 -13.39 17.33
CA ARG A 187 12.74 -13.45 16.99
C ARG A 187 13.38 -12.09 17.13
N ARG A 188 14.50 -12.02 17.86
CA ARG A 188 15.34 -10.82 17.91
C ARG A 188 16.06 -10.61 16.57
N TRP A 189 16.09 -9.37 16.15
CA TRP A 189 16.72 -8.85 14.95
C TRP A 189 17.58 -7.65 15.30
N THR A 190 18.75 -7.59 14.65
CA THR A 190 19.69 -6.49 14.75
C THR A 190 20.02 -6.05 13.33
N THR A 191 20.41 -4.79 13.13
CA THR A 191 20.82 -4.28 11.82
C THR A 191 21.87 -5.19 11.17
N ARG A 192 22.86 -5.64 11.94
CA ARG A 192 23.92 -6.56 11.47
C ARG A 192 23.37 -7.92 11.03
N LYS A 193 22.40 -8.47 11.76
CA LYS A 193 21.75 -9.74 11.38
C LYS A 193 20.98 -9.60 10.07
N VAL A 194 20.27 -8.49 9.88
CA VAL A 194 19.55 -8.21 8.63
C VAL A 194 20.54 -8.11 7.45
N MET A 195 21.59 -7.30 7.58
CA MET A 195 22.64 -7.17 6.56
C MET A 195 23.24 -8.52 6.18
N ARG A 196 23.62 -9.32 7.19
CA ARG A 196 24.17 -10.66 6.99
C ARG A 196 23.19 -11.58 6.26
N ARG A 197 21.92 -11.64 6.69
CA ARG A 197 20.92 -12.52 6.07
C ARG A 197 20.60 -12.16 4.63
N ILE A 198 20.57 -10.88 4.28
CA ILE A 198 20.35 -10.43 2.89
C ILE A 198 21.48 -10.95 1.99
N LEU A 199 22.75 -10.77 2.41
CA LEU A 199 23.91 -11.23 1.64
C LEU A 199 23.99 -12.76 1.54
N GLU A 200 23.75 -13.46 2.65
CA GLU A 200 23.73 -14.93 2.66
C GLU A 200 22.64 -15.49 1.74
N HIS A 201 21.42 -14.93 1.81
CA HIS A 201 20.28 -15.37 1.00
C HIS A 201 20.53 -15.19 -0.50
N GLU A 202 21.03 -14.03 -0.92
CA GLU A 202 21.37 -13.77 -2.33
C GLU A 202 22.43 -14.76 -2.84
N TYR A 203 23.49 -14.99 -2.05
CA TYR A 203 24.58 -15.88 -2.44
C TYR A 203 24.14 -17.36 -2.51
N GLU A 204 23.31 -17.80 -1.56
CA GLU A 204 22.72 -19.14 -1.56
C GLU A 204 21.84 -19.36 -2.81
N HIS A 205 20.93 -18.43 -3.09
CA HIS A 205 20.05 -18.54 -4.24
C HIS A 205 20.75 -18.34 -5.59
N LEU A 206 21.86 -17.59 -5.65
CA LEU A 206 22.73 -17.59 -6.84
C LEU A 206 23.26 -19.00 -7.16
N GLY A 207 23.63 -19.76 -6.13
CA GLY A 207 24.03 -21.17 -6.27
C GLY A 207 22.88 -22.03 -6.80
N HIS A 208 21.73 -22.00 -6.14
CA HIS A 208 20.54 -22.75 -6.55
C HIS A 208 20.08 -22.39 -7.98
N ILE A 209 20.12 -21.11 -8.37
CA ILE A 209 19.75 -20.68 -9.73
C ILE A 209 20.72 -21.24 -10.77
N LYS A 210 22.03 -21.29 -10.49
CA LYS A 210 23.01 -21.92 -11.39
C LYS A 210 22.72 -23.41 -11.60
N GLU A 211 22.36 -24.13 -10.54
CA GLU A 211 21.96 -25.54 -10.61
C GLU A 211 20.70 -25.71 -11.47
N ILE A 212 19.69 -24.86 -11.29
CA ILE A 212 18.47 -24.86 -12.10
C ILE A 212 18.79 -24.61 -13.58
N ILE A 213 19.61 -23.60 -13.89
CA ILE A 213 20.02 -23.28 -15.27
C ILE A 213 20.76 -24.45 -15.91
N ALA A 214 21.67 -25.09 -15.16
CA ALA A 214 22.41 -26.25 -15.65
C ALA A 214 21.48 -27.43 -15.98
N ALA A 215 20.50 -27.71 -15.11
CA ALA A 215 19.50 -28.75 -15.34
C ALA A 215 18.63 -28.45 -16.58
N LEU A 216 18.13 -27.22 -16.72
CA LEU A 216 17.35 -26.80 -17.90
C LEU A 216 18.16 -26.88 -19.21
N GLY A 217 19.47 -26.62 -19.14
CA GLY A 217 20.37 -26.75 -20.29
C GLY A 217 20.64 -28.21 -20.68
N ALA A 218 20.70 -29.12 -19.71
CA ALA A 218 20.90 -30.55 -19.95
C ALA A 218 19.68 -31.22 -20.61
N ASP A 219 18.48 -30.71 -20.34
CA ASP A 219 17.21 -31.22 -20.89
C ASP A 219 16.82 -30.61 -22.25
N ARG A 220 17.69 -29.81 -22.89
CA ARG A 220 17.40 -29.22 -24.21
C ARG A 220 17.60 -30.26 -25.32
N PRO A 221 16.62 -30.49 -26.22
CA PRO A 221 16.82 -31.37 -27.36
C PRO A 221 17.95 -30.82 -28.25
N PRO A 222 18.77 -31.69 -28.88
CA PRO A 222 19.79 -31.24 -29.83
C PRO A 222 19.14 -30.50 -31.00
N GLU A 223 19.75 -29.38 -31.41
CA GLU A 223 19.37 -28.60 -32.60
C GLU A 223 19.51 -29.39 -33.90
#